data_AF-A0A946ZIG4-F1
#
_entry.id   AF-A0A946ZIG4-F1
#
_cell.length_a   1.000
_cell.length_b   1.000
_cell.length_c   1.000
_cell.angle_alpha   90.00
_cell.angle_beta   90.00
_cell.angle_gamma   90.00
#
_symmetry.space_group_name_H-M   'P 1'
#
loop_
_entity.id
_entity.type
_entity.pdbx_description
1 polymer ?
#
loop_
_entity_poly.entity_id
_entity_poly.type
_entity_poly.pdbx_seq_one_letter_code
_entity_poly.pdbx_strand_id
1 'polypeptide(L)'
;MNITVVFLLGLVIAFIGVIPPGLLNMSAAKISLKEGPGRGIIFSLGVCVIVCLQTFVAAIFARYLSNHPNVVDILQRVAFVIFVLITVYFLLLARKQPKSLVPTPIKSKHSRFFQGMLLSSLNVFPVPFQAYMTLTISSFGWMTFEAISIGSYVAGSACGTFVMLYIYIFFFEKIKGRAFTSQKNMNYFIGTVTGLVAVFTLINIIREL
;
A
#
# COMPACT_ATOMS: atom_id res chain seq x y z
N MET A 1 26.92 3.72 11.09
CA MET A 1 25.52 3.49 10.68
C MET A 1 25.49 3.29 9.17
N ASN A 2 25.00 2.15 8.67
CA ASN A 2 25.03 1.88 7.22
C ASN A 2 23.74 2.41 6.58
N ILE A 3 23.72 3.71 6.24
CA ILE A 3 22.57 4.42 5.67
C ILE A 3 22.01 3.70 4.43
N THR A 4 22.88 3.08 3.64
CA THR A 4 22.52 2.27 2.48
C THR A 4 21.66 1.06 2.85
N VAL A 5 21.97 0.39 3.96
CA VAL A 5 21.17 -0.73 4.46
C VAL A 5 19.79 -0.26 4.87
N VAL A 6 19.69 0.89 5.56
CA VAL A 6 18.39 1.47 5.97
C VAL A 6 17.54 1.84 4.75
N PHE A 7 18.14 2.43 3.71
CA PHE A 7 17.46 2.70 2.44
C PHE A 7 16.94 1.42 1.79
N LEU A 8 17.79 0.39 1.67
CA LEU A 8 17.43 -0.88 1.04
C LEU A 8 16.33 -1.62 1.83
N LEU A 9 16.36 -1.56 3.15
CA LEU A 9 15.31 -2.12 3.99
C LEU A 9 13.99 -1.39 3.74
N GLY A 10 13.98 -0.05 3.76
CA GLY A 10 12.78 0.73 3.44
C GLY A 10 12.24 0.39 2.04
N LEU A 11 13.13 0.27 1.06
CA LEU A 11 12.78 -0.12 -0.31
C LEU A 11 12.13 -1.50 -0.37
N VAL A 12 12.76 -2.53 0.18
CA VAL A 12 12.25 -3.91 0.11
C VAL A 12 10.94 -4.04 0.88
N ILE A 13 10.85 -3.44 2.06
CA ILE A 13 9.65 -3.51 2.90
C ILE A 13 8.46 -2.85 2.22
N ALA A 14 8.64 -1.64 1.68
CA ALA A 14 7.56 -0.96 0.98
C ALA A 14 7.22 -1.62 -0.36
N PHE A 15 8.22 -2.14 -1.08
CA PHE A 15 8.01 -2.91 -2.30
C PHE A 15 7.12 -4.12 -2.02
N ILE A 16 7.48 -4.95 -1.04
CA ILE A 16 6.71 -6.14 -0.63
C ILE A 16 5.31 -5.75 -0.15
N GLY A 17 5.21 -4.69 0.67
CA GLY A 17 3.93 -4.22 1.20
C GLY A 17 2.93 -3.77 0.13
N VAL A 18 3.39 -3.41 -1.07
CA VAL A 18 2.56 -2.95 -2.20
C VAL A 18 2.29 -4.07 -3.23
N ILE A 19 2.93 -5.25 -3.08
CA ILE A 19 2.68 -6.43 -3.93
C ILE A 19 1.20 -6.86 -3.91
N PRO A 20 0.53 -6.97 -2.74
CA PRO A 20 -0.86 -7.41 -2.73
C PRO A 20 -1.77 -6.43 -3.47
N PRO A 21 -2.73 -6.92 -4.29
CA PRO A 21 -3.66 -6.05 -5.00
C PRO A 21 -4.50 -5.22 -4.03
N GLY A 22 -4.50 -3.91 -4.21
CA GLY A 22 -5.13 -2.93 -3.33
C GLY A 22 -5.68 -1.71 -4.10
N LEU A 23 -6.05 -0.66 -3.36
CA LEU A 23 -6.67 0.52 -3.95
C LEU A 23 -5.71 1.27 -4.91
N LEU A 24 -4.47 1.48 -4.50
CA LEU A 24 -3.52 2.35 -5.19
C LEU A 24 -2.93 1.70 -6.44
N ASN A 25 -2.44 0.46 -6.33
CA ASN A 25 -1.87 -0.29 -7.45
C ASN A 25 -2.92 -0.61 -8.54
N MET A 26 -4.15 -0.97 -8.16
CA MET A 26 -5.23 -1.17 -9.13
C MET A 26 -5.71 0.13 -9.77
N SER A 27 -5.68 1.24 -9.03
CA SER A 27 -5.97 2.57 -9.61
C SER A 27 -4.89 2.96 -10.62
N ALA A 28 -3.61 2.79 -10.30
CA ALA A 28 -2.50 3.08 -11.21
C ALA A 28 -2.60 2.24 -12.49
N ALA A 29 -2.85 0.93 -12.38
CA ALA A 29 -3.06 0.04 -13.51
C ALA A 29 -4.28 0.45 -14.37
N LYS A 30 -5.43 0.73 -13.74
CA LYS A 30 -6.66 1.18 -14.42
C LYS A 30 -6.44 2.49 -15.18
N ILE A 31 -5.75 3.45 -14.57
CA ILE A 31 -5.44 4.75 -15.19
C ILE A 31 -4.48 4.54 -16.38
N SER A 32 -3.46 3.70 -16.23
CA SER A 32 -2.53 3.38 -17.33
C SER A 32 -3.25 2.78 -18.54
N LEU A 33 -4.10 1.78 -18.30
CA LEU A 33 -4.82 1.10 -19.36
C LEU A 33 -5.77 2.02 -20.13
N LYS A 34 -6.51 2.86 -19.41
CA LYS A 34 -7.53 3.75 -20.01
C LYS A 34 -6.96 5.02 -20.62
N GLU A 35 -5.97 5.61 -19.97
CA GLU A 35 -5.50 6.96 -20.29
C GLU A 35 -4.02 7.02 -20.67
N GLY A 36 -3.37 5.86 -20.74
CA GLY A 36 -1.97 5.71 -21.12
C GLY A 36 -1.02 5.65 -19.92
N PRO A 37 0.14 4.98 -20.08
CA PRO A 37 1.09 4.71 -19.00
C PRO A 37 1.63 5.98 -18.35
N GLY A 38 1.80 7.06 -19.13
CA GLY A 38 2.23 8.35 -18.60
C GLY A 38 1.31 8.90 -17.49
N ARG A 39 -0.02 8.72 -17.59
CA ARG A 39 -0.94 9.18 -16.54
C ARG A 39 -0.94 8.26 -15.32
N GLY A 40 -0.71 6.96 -15.51
CA GLY A 40 -0.48 6.02 -14.40
C GLY A 40 0.78 6.36 -13.61
N ILE A 41 1.86 6.73 -14.28
CA ILE A 41 3.11 7.16 -13.65
C ILE A 41 2.90 8.45 -12.85
N ILE A 42 2.24 9.46 -13.43
CA ILE A 42 1.95 10.72 -12.72
C ILE A 42 1.05 10.50 -11.49
N PHE A 43 0.07 9.62 -11.59
CA PHE A 43 -0.73 9.19 -10.43
C PHE A 43 0.17 8.57 -9.34
N SER A 44 1.09 7.68 -9.73
CA SER A 44 2.00 6.99 -8.80
C SER A 44 2.98 7.94 -8.13
N LEU A 45 3.42 9.01 -8.81
CA LEU A 45 4.23 10.07 -8.20
C LEU A 45 3.44 10.81 -7.10
N GLY A 46 2.16 11.12 -7.36
CA GLY A 46 1.28 11.70 -6.34
C GLY A 46 1.10 10.80 -5.12
N VAL A 47 0.99 9.48 -5.34
CA VAL A 47 0.98 8.50 -4.25
C VAL A 47 2.28 8.56 -3.43
N CYS A 48 3.44 8.60 -4.09
CA CYS A 48 4.74 8.58 -3.42
C CYS A 48 4.97 9.81 -2.53
N VAL A 49 4.47 10.99 -2.92
CA VAL A 49 4.54 12.19 -2.07
C VAL A 49 3.87 11.95 -0.72
N ILE A 50 2.68 11.36 -0.72
CA ILE A 50 1.96 11.07 0.51
C ILE A 50 2.60 9.90 1.27
N VAL A 51 3.13 8.90 0.58
CA VAL A 51 3.87 7.80 1.23
C VAL A 51 5.09 8.32 1.97
N CYS A 52 5.81 9.31 1.43
CA CYS A 52 6.90 9.97 2.16
C CYS A 52 6.42 10.55 3.49
N LEU A 53 5.31 11.31 3.45
CA LEU A 53 4.73 11.92 4.64
C LEU A 53 4.24 10.87 5.64
N GLN A 54 3.51 9.87 5.18
CA GLN A 54 3.00 8.77 6.01
C GLN A 54 4.12 7.98 6.67
N THR A 55 5.17 7.64 5.92
CA THR A 55 6.33 6.90 6.43
C THR A 55 7.13 7.73 7.43
N PHE A 56 7.27 9.04 7.18
CA PHE A 56 7.92 9.94 8.13
C PHE A 56 7.16 10.04 9.45
N VAL A 57 5.84 10.26 9.38
CA VAL A 57 4.98 10.27 10.57
C VAL A 57 5.04 8.93 11.31
N ALA A 58 5.02 7.83 10.58
CA ALA A 58 5.14 6.48 11.14
C ALA A 58 6.48 6.26 11.86
N ALA A 59 7.59 6.76 11.32
CA ALA A 59 8.90 6.66 11.95
C ALA A 59 9.01 7.49 13.24
N ILE A 60 8.40 8.70 13.27
CA ILE A 60 8.28 9.50 14.50
C ILE A 60 7.43 8.76 15.54
N PHE A 61 6.31 8.18 15.10
CA PHE A 61 5.43 7.42 15.98
C PHE A 61 6.17 6.19 16.55
N ALA A 62 6.90 5.45 15.72
CA ALA A 62 7.74 4.33 16.16
C ALA A 62 8.81 4.76 17.19
N ARG A 63 9.45 5.93 16.99
CA ARG A 63 10.37 6.50 17.99
C ARG A 63 9.68 6.72 19.33
N TYR A 64 8.49 7.31 19.32
CA TYR A 64 7.72 7.54 20.54
C TYR A 64 7.39 6.21 21.25
N LEU A 65 6.96 5.20 20.50
CA LEU A 65 6.65 3.87 21.02
C LEU A 65 7.87 3.14 21.59
N SER A 66 9.04 3.28 20.96
CA SER A 66 10.28 2.67 21.45
C SER A 66 10.67 3.16 22.85
N ASN A 67 10.27 4.38 23.21
CA ASN A 67 10.51 4.97 24.52
C ASN A 67 9.40 4.70 25.55
N HIS A 68 8.27 4.12 25.12
CA HIS A 68 7.09 3.90 25.98
C HIS A 68 6.50 2.49 25.73
N PRO A 69 7.16 1.42 26.21
CA PRO A 69 6.72 0.05 25.95
C PRO A 69 5.31 -0.25 26.46
N ASN A 70 4.86 0.40 27.55
CA ASN A 70 3.49 0.28 28.06
C ASN A 70 2.42 0.79 27.06
N VAL A 71 2.77 1.73 26.18
CA VAL A 71 1.87 2.24 25.13
C VAL A 71 1.71 1.22 24.01
N VAL A 72 2.73 0.39 23.76
CA VAL A 72 2.69 -0.65 22.72
C VAL A 72 1.64 -1.70 23.02
N ASP A 73 1.55 -2.19 24.25
CA ASP A 73 0.54 -3.18 24.68
C ASP A 73 -0.89 -2.59 24.55
N ILE A 74 -1.08 -1.34 24.97
CA ILE A 74 -2.37 -0.65 24.83
C ILE A 74 -2.74 -0.50 23.34
N LEU A 75 -1.80 -0.09 22.49
CA LEU A 75 -2.04 0.06 21.05
C LEU A 75 -2.34 -1.27 20.37
N GLN A 76 -1.69 -2.37 20.77
CA GLN A 76 -2.02 -3.70 20.23
C GLN A 76 -3.45 -4.10 20.55
N ARG A 77 -3.92 -3.85 21.79
CA ARG A 77 -5.31 -4.10 22.19
C ARG A 77 -6.29 -3.21 21.42
N VAL A 78 -5.98 -1.92 21.26
CA VAL A 78 -6.80 -0.99 20.46
C VAL A 78 -6.83 -1.40 18.99
N ALA A 79 -5.69 -1.77 18.41
CA ALA A 79 -5.58 -2.23 17.04
C ALA A 79 -6.42 -3.50 16.82
N PHE A 80 -6.36 -4.46 17.75
CA PHE A 80 -7.20 -5.67 17.71
C PHE A 80 -8.69 -5.31 17.65
N VAL A 81 -9.18 -4.43 18.54
CA VAL A 81 -10.58 -3.99 18.55
C VAL A 81 -10.96 -3.31 17.23
N ILE A 82 -10.12 -2.40 16.72
CA ILE A 82 -10.35 -1.72 15.43
C ILE A 82 -10.40 -2.73 14.28
N PHE A 83 -9.47 -3.69 14.24
CA PHE A 83 -9.46 -4.72 13.20
C PHE A 83 -10.69 -5.62 13.26
N VAL A 84 -11.17 -6.01 14.45
CA VAL A 84 -12.42 -6.75 14.61
C VAL A 84 -13.60 -5.95 14.05
N LEU A 85 -13.71 -4.67 14.41
CA LEU A 85 -14.80 -3.80 13.91
C LEU A 85 -14.74 -3.60 12.39
N ILE A 86 -13.54 -3.39 11.84
CA ILE A 86 -13.33 -3.25 10.39
C ILE A 86 -13.67 -4.55 9.66
N THR A 87 -13.28 -5.71 10.21
CA THR A 87 -13.63 -7.03 9.67
C THR A 87 -15.14 -7.23 9.66
N VAL A 88 -15.83 -6.97 10.77
CA VAL A 88 -17.30 -7.04 10.84
C VAL A 88 -17.93 -6.11 9.81
N TYR A 89 -17.46 -4.86 9.73
CA TYR A 89 -17.94 -3.89 8.76
C TYR A 89 -17.78 -4.37 7.31
N PHE A 90 -16.59 -4.87 6.93
CA PHE A 90 -16.34 -5.37 5.58
C PHE A 90 -17.12 -6.64 5.26
N LEU A 91 -17.32 -7.55 6.22
CA LEU A 91 -18.19 -8.73 6.04
C LEU A 91 -19.65 -8.32 5.79
N LEU A 92 -20.13 -7.28 6.48
CA LEU A 92 -21.47 -6.72 6.24
C LEU A 92 -21.56 -5.99 4.90
N LEU A 93 -20.50 -5.26 4.51
CA LEU A 93 -20.44 -4.49 3.27
C LEU A 93 -20.30 -5.39 2.04
N ALA A 94 -19.62 -6.54 2.16
CA ALA A 94 -19.46 -7.54 1.11
C ALA A 94 -20.80 -8.13 0.61
N ARG A 95 -21.89 -7.94 1.38
CA ARG A 95 -23.25 -8.35 0.98
C ARG A 95 -23.96 -7.35 0.05
N LYS A 96 -23.39 -6.17 -0.20
CA LYS A 96 -23.98 -5.15 -1.09
C LYS A 96 -23.32 -5.19 -2.46
N GLN A 97 -24.14 -5.25 -3.52
CA GLN A 97 -23.63 -5.22 -4.89
C GLN A 97 -22.95 -3.87 -5.21
N PRO A 98 -21.79 -3.86 -5.89
CA PRO A 98 -21.13 -2.63 -6.28
C PRO A 98 -21.98 -1.86 -7.31
N LYS A 99 -22.21 -0.56 -7.06
CA LYS A 99 -22.81 0.34 -8.05
C LYS A 99 -21.90 0.44 -9.28
N SER A 100 -22.50 0.33 -10.47
CA SER A 100 -21.79 0.45 -11.74
C SER A 100 -21.04 1.79 -11.83
N LEU A 101 -19.74 1.73 -12.08
CA LEU A 101 -18.93 2.92 -12.32
C LEU A 101 -19.29 3.52 -13.68
N VAL A 102 -19.94 4.67 -13.66
CA VAL A 102 -20.17 5.53 -14.83
C VAL A 102 -18.82 5.83 -15.49
N PRO A 103 -18.71 5.83 -16.84
CA PRO A 103 -17.48 6.22 -17.52
C PRO A 103 -17.09 7.65 -17.12
N THR A 104 -16.02 7.80 -16.35
CA THR A 104 -15.48 9.12 -16.05
C THR A 104 -14.64 9.62 -17.22
N PRO A 105 -14.78 10.89 -17.63
CA PRO A 105 -14.00 11.47 -18.71
C PRO A 105 -12.49 11.42 -18.41
N ILE A 106 -11.69 11.44 -19.48
CA ILE A 106 -10.23 11.44 -19.38
C ILE A 106 -9.77 12.68 -18.62
N LYS A 107 -8.95 12.48 -17.59
CA LYS A 107 -8.45 13.58 -16.74
C LYS A 107 -7.07 14.07 -17.17
N SER A 108 -6.75 15.32 -16.80
CA SER A 108 -5.42 15.90 -17.00
C SER A 108 -4.36 15.22 -16.11
N LYS A 109 -3.09 15.30 -16.49
CA LYS A 109 -1.96 14.77 -15.69
C LYS A 109 -1.95 15.36 -14.27
N HIS A 110 -2.17 16.66 -14.15
CA HIS A 110 -2.30 17.35 -12.87
C HIS A 110 -3.41 16.72 -12.02
N SER A 111 -4.60 16.54 -12.58
CA SER A 111 -5.71 15.92 -11.84
C SER A 111 -5.38 14.49 -11.37
N ARG A 112 -4.63 13.71 -12.15
CA ARG A 112 -4.19 12.36 -11.75
C ARG A 112 -3.13 12.38 -10.65
N PHE A 113 -2.22 13.35 -10.65
CA PHE A 113 -1.28 13.56 -9.55
C PHE A 113 -2.01 13.82 -8.23
N PHE A 114 -2.93 14.79 -8.21
CA PHE A 114 -3.74 15.11 -7.02
C PHE A 114 -4.68 13.97 -6.62
N GLN A 115 -5.19 13.21 -7.58
CA GLN A 115 -5.94 11.99 -7.27
C GLN A 115 -5.06 10.95 -6.58
N GLY A 116 -3.81 10.78 -7.02
CA GLY A 116 -2.83 9.91 -6.37
C GLY A 116 -2.58 10.33 -4.93
N MET A 117 -2.37 11.63 -4.70
CA MET A 117 -2.24 12.18 -3.35
C MET A 117 -3.50 11.90 -2.52
N LEU A 118 -4.68 12.26 -3.03
CA LEU A 118 -5.94 12.10 -2.30
C LEU A 118 -6.21 10.64 -1.90
N LEU A 119 -6.10 9.72 -2.86
CA LEU A 119 -6.34 8.30 -2.58
C LEU A 119 -5.31 7.71 -1.63
N SER A 120 -4.06 8.16 -1.70
CA SER A 120 -3.01 7.75 -0.76
C SER A 120 -3.28 8.29 0.64
N SER A 121 -3.71 9.55 0.77
CA SER A 121 -4.02 10.16 2.08
C SER A 121 -5.20 9.49 2.77
N LEU A 122 -6.20 9.04 2.01
CA LEU A 122 -7.33 8.27 2.53
C LEU A 122 -6.93 6.85 2.92
N ASN A 123 -5.83 6.32 2.37
CA ASN A 123 -5.29 5.02 2.73
C ASN A 123 -4.37 5.17 3.96
N VAL A 124 -4.94 5.07 5.17
CA VAL A 124 -4.19 5.29 6.43
C VAL A 124 -3.41 4.05 6.87
N PHE A 125 -3.75 2.85 6.36
CA PHE A 125 -3.10 1.57 6.72
C PHE A 125 -1.57 1.51 6.59
N PRO A 126 -0.91 2.20 5.63
CA PRO A 126 0.55 2.24 5.56
C PRO A 126 1.20 2.84 6.82
N VAL A 127 0.54 3.75 7.54
CA VAL A 127 1.12 4.40 8.74
C VAL A 127 1.41 3.39 9.87
N PRO A 128 0.43 2.61 10.38
CA PRO A 128 0.71 1.62 11.42
C PRO A 128 1.65 0.51 10.94
N PHE A 129 1.53 0.07 9.67
CA PHE A 129 2.46 -0.90 9.09
C PHE A 129 3.91 -0.39 9.12
N GLN A 130 4.14 0.82 8.63
CA GLN A 130 5.48 1.40 8.61
C GLN A 130 6.02 1.67 10.02
N ALA A 131 5.15 2.05 10.97
CA ALA A 131 5.56 2.25 12.35
C ALA A 131 6.03 0.93 12.99
N TYR A 132 5.28 -0.15 12.77
CA TYR A 132 5.65 -1.49 13.23
C TYR A 132 6.97 -1.97 12.61
N MET A 133 7.14 -1.81 11.29
CA MET A 133 8.37 -2.20 10.61
C MET A 133 9.58 -1.38 11.07
N THR A 134 9.43 -0.06 11.21
CA THR A 134 10.49 0.83 11.70
C THR A 134 10.90 0.44 13.12
N LEU A 135 9.93 0.16 14.00
CA LEU A 135 10.20 -0.28 15.37
C LEU A 135 10.94 -1.63 15.40
N THR A 136 10.54 -2.57 14.55
CA THR A 136 11.14 -3.91 14.44
C THR A 136 12.58 -3.84 13.93
N ILE A 137 12.84 -3.06 12.88
CA ILE A 137 14.21 -2.90 12.35
C ILE A 137 15.10 -2.20 13.38
N SER A 138 14.54 -1.25 14.13
CA SER A 138 15.26 -0.57 15.20
C SER A 138 15.58 -1.50 16.38
N SER A 139 14.68 -2.42 16.74
CA SER A 139 14.94 -3.39 17.82
C SER A 139 16.06 -4.39 17.47
N PHE A 140 16.29 -4.66 16.18
CA PHE A 140 17.46 -5.42 15.69
C PHE A 140 18.74 -4.58 15.57
N GLY A 141 18.70 -3.28 15.89
CA GLY A 141 19.86 -2.39 15.81
C GLY A 141 20.25 -1.98 14.38
N TRP A 142 19.43 -2.29 13.37
CA TRP A 142 19.71 -1.96 11.97
C TRP A 142 19.34 -0.52 11.59
N MET A 143 18.50 0.12 12.41
CA MET A 143 18.05 1.50 12.21
C MET A 143 18.04 2.26 13.54
N THR A 144 18.50 3.52 13.52
CA THR A 144 18.30 4.46 14.62
C THR A 144 17.20 5.47 14.26
N PHE A 145 16.67 6.17 15.27
CA PHE A 145 15.68 7.23 15.10
C PHE A 145 16.30 8.62 14.87
N GLU A 146 17.51 8.68 14.34
CA GLU A 146 18.15 9.92 13.91
C GLU A 146 17.59 10.41 12.57
N ALA A 147 17.64 11.73 12.33
CA ALA A 147 17.04 12.35 11.15
C ALA A 147 17.56 11.78 9.81
N ILE A 148 18.86 11.48 9.72
CA ILE A 148 19.47 10.92 8.51
C ILE A 148 18.99 9.48 8.27
N SER A 149 18.91 8.68 9.34
CA SER A 149 18.41 7.31 9.30
C SER A 149 16.95 7.26 8.86
N ILE A 150 16.10 8.11 9.47
CA ILE A 150 14.69 8.25 9.12
C ILE A 150 14.54 8.72 7.67
N GLY A 151 15.27 9.75 7.25
CA GLY A 151 15.23 10.25 5.89
C GLY A 151 15.60 9.19 4.85
N SER A 152 16.61 8.37 5.14
CA SER A 152 17.02 7.25 4.30
C SER A 152 15.94 6.17 4.19
N TYR A 153 15.31 5.79 5.31
CA TYR A 153 14.20 4.84 5.33
C TYR A 153 12.98 5.34 4.54
N VAL A 154 12.63 6.62 4.69
CA VAL A 154 11.53 7.27 3.98
C VAL A 154 11.80 7.29 2.47
N ALA A 155 13.01 7.67 2.06
CA ALA A 155 13.41 7.67 0.65
C ALA A 155 13.35 6.26 0.06
N GLY A 156 13.88 5.26 0.78
CA GLY A 156 13.79 3.85 0.41
C GLY A 156 12.35 3.41 0.22
N SER A 157 11.48 3.69 1.20
CA SER A 157 10.06 3.32 1.16
C SER A 157 9.30 3.94 0.00
N ALA A 158 9.58 5.20 -0.32
CA ALA A 158 8.99 5.87 -1.47
C ALA A 158 9.45 5.24 -2.80
N CYS A 159 10.76 4.94 -2.93
CA CYS A 159 11.30 4.25 -4.10
C CYS A 159 10.71 2.84 -4.25
N GLY A 160 10.66 2.04 -3.18
CA GLY A 160 10.07 0.69 -3.20
C GLY A 160 8.60 0.70 -3.64
N THR A 161 7.83 1.64 -3.09
CA THR A 161 6.42 1.84 -3.49
C THR A 161 6.31 2.22 -4.96
N PHE A 162 7.11 3.17 -5.43
CA PHE A 162 7.10 3.61 -6.82
C PHE A 162 7.44 2.46 -7.78
N VAL A 163 8.49 1.68 -7.47
CA VAL A 163 8.92 0.54 -8.28
C VAL A 163 7.78 -0.47 -8.41
N MET A 164 7.10 -0.82 -7.31
CA MET A 164 5.99 -1.78 -7.40
C MET A 164 4.81 -1.22 -8.19
N LEU A 165 4.44 0.05 -8.00
CA LEU A 165 3.39 0.70 -8.81
C LEU A 165 3.76 0.75 -10.30
N TYR A 166 5.02 0.99 -10.61
CA TYR A 166 5.54 0.97 -11.98
C TYR A 166 5.46 -0.44 -12.59
N ILE A 167 5.82 -1.49 -11.85
CA ILE A 167 5.66 -2.87 -12.29
C ILE A 167 4.19 -3.17 -12.59
N TYR A 168 3.26 -2.72 -11.74
CA TYR A 168 1.82 -2.86 -12.01
C TYR A 168 1.43 -2.18 -13.32
N ILE A 169 1.83 -0.93 -13.53
CA ILE A 169 1.56 -0.20 -14.77
C ILE A 169 2.11 -0.96 -15.99
N PHE A 170 3.37 -1.36 -15.95
CA PHE A 170 4.03 -2.04 -17.06
C PHE A 170 3.42 -3.42 -17.34
N PHE A 171 3.15 -4.20 -16.30
CA PHE A 171 2.52 -5.51 -16.41
C PHE A 171 1.16 -5.42 -17.12
N PHE A 172 0.32 -4.47 -16.67
CA PHE A 172 -1.01 -4.28 -17.26
C PHE A 172 -0.95 -3.66 -18.68
N GLU A 173 0.01 -2.78 -18.95
CA GLU A 173 0.22 -2.25 -20.31
C GLU A 173 0.68 -3.36 -21.28
N LYS A 174 1.52 -4.30 -20.84
CA LYS A 174 2.01 -5.41 -21.69
C LYS A 174 0.92 -6.43 -22.08
N ILE A 175 -0.12 -6.56 -21.26
CA ILE A 175 -1.28 -7.44 -21.54
C ILE A 175 -2.42 -6.70 -22.27
N LYS A 176 -2.26 -5.40 -22.54
CA LYS A 176 -3.22 -4.55 -23.23
C LYS A 176 -3.45 -5.05 -24.67
N GLY A 177 -4.72 -5.13 -25.06
CA GLY A 177 -5.12 -5.59 -26.40
C GLY A 177 -5.41 -7.10 -26.49
N ARG A 178 -5.16 -7.88 -25.44
CA ARG A 178 -5.71 -9.24 -25.31
C ARG A 178 -7.16 -9.18 -24.80
N ALA A 179 -7.98 -10.18 -25.11
CA ALA A 179 -9.39 -10.27 -24.70
C ALA A 179 -9.63 -10.05 -23.18
N PHE A 180 -8.57 -10.18 -22.37
CA PHE A 180 -8.52 -9.95 -20.92
C PHE A 180 -8.47 -8.48 -20.46
N THR A 181 -8.36 -7.49 -21.35
CA THR A 181 -8.16 -6.07 -20.94
C THR A 181 -9.44 -5.27 -20.74
N SER A 182 -10.62 -5.86 -21.01
CA SER A 182 -11.89 -5.19 -20.71
C SER A 182 -12.02 -4.92 -19.21
N GLN A 183 -12.69 -3.82 -18.84
CA GLN A 183 -12.99 -3.49 -17.44
C GLN A 183 -13.61 -4.67 -16.69
N LYS A 184 -14.42 -5.47 -17.38
CA LYS A 184 -15.05 -6.70 -16.87
C LYS A 184 -14.01 -7.77 -16.53
N ASN A 185 -13.07 -8.04 -17.43
CA ASN A 185 -12.04 -9.07 -17.25
C ASN A 185 -10.98 -8.66 -16.23
N MET A 186 -10.68 -7.37 -16.10
CA MET A 186 -9.82 -6.87 -15.03
C MET A 186 -10.48 -7.01 -13.65
N ASN A 187 -11.78 -6.68 -13.53
CA ASN A 187 -12.52 -6.95 -12.30
C ASN A 187 -12.56 -8.45 -11.98
N TYR A 188 -12.66 -9.31 -13.01
CA TYR A 188 -12.60 -10.76 -12.87
C TYR A 188 -11.24 -11.24 -12.39
N PHE A 189 -10.15 -10.78 -13.00
CA PHE A 189 -8.78 -11.09 -12.59
C PHE A 189 -8.49 -10.67 -11.15
N ILE A 190 -8.88 -9.45 -10.77
CA ILE A 190 -8.77 -8.97 -9.39
C ILE A 190 -9.57 -9.88 -8.44
N GLY A 191 -10.81 -10.21 -8.81
CA GLY A 191 -11.65 -11.13 -8.03
C GLY A 191 -11.02 -12.52 -7.88
N THR A 192 -10.42 -13.07 -8.94
CA THR A 192 -9.74 -14.37 -8.91
C THR A 192 -8.50 -14.33 -8.01
N VAL A 193 -7.64 -13.33 -8.14
CA VAL A 193 -6.42 -13.22 -7.31
C VAL A 193 -6.79 -13.07 -5.84
N THR A 194 -7.72 -12.17 -5.50
CA THR A 194 -8.16 -11.99 -4.11
C THR A 194 -8.86 -13.24 -3.57
N GLY A 195 -9.67 -13.92 -4.39
CA GLY A 195 -10.31 -15.19 -4.02
C GLY A 195 -9.31 -16.31 -3.73
N LEU A 196 -8.26 -16.45 -4.54
CA LEU A 196 -7.18 -17.42 -4.29
C LEU A 196 -6.43 -17.13 -2.99
N VAL A 197 -6.11 -15.86 -2.71
CA VAL A 197 -5.50 -15.46 -1.44
C VAL A 197 -6.40 -15.80 -0.27
N ALA A 198 -7.71 -15.53 -0.36
CA ALA A 198 -8.67 -15.88 0.69
C ALA A 198 -8.74 -17.40 0.96
N VAL A 199 -8.75 -18.23 -0.08
CA VAL A 199 -8.73 -19.70 0.04
C VAL A 199 -7.44 -20.16 0.70
N PHE A 200 -6.29 -19.61 0.30
CA PHE A 200 -4.99 -19.93 0.90
C PHE A 200 -4.96 -19.59 2.38
N THR A 201 -5.42 -18.39 2.75
CA THR A 201 -5.51 -17.96 4.15
C THR A 201 -6.44 -18.86 4.96
N LEU A 202 -7.57 -19.28 4.40
CA LEU A 202 -8.50 -20.21 5.06
C LEU A 202 -7.85 -21.59 5.32
N ILE A 203 -7.12 -22.13 4.34
CA ILE A 203 -6.40 -23.40 4.50
C ILE A 203 -5.35 -23.30 5.61
N ASN A 204 -4.63 -22.17 5.68
CA ASN A 204 -3.60 -21.97 6.70
C ASN A 204 -4.19 -21.93 8.11
N ILE A 205 -5.32 -21.23 8.29
CA ILE A 205 -6.06 -21.20 9.57
C ILE A 205 -6.53 -22.60 9.98
N ILE A 206 -7.06 -23.40 9.03
CA ILE A 206 -7.53 -24.76 9.33
C ILE A 206 -6.37 -25.71 9.69
N ARG A 207 -5.17 -25.48 9.15
CA ARG A 207 -3.97 -26.28 9.48
C ARG A 207 -3.33 -25.92 10.82
N GLU A 208 -3.56 -24.70 11.31
CA GLU A 208 -3.07 -24.23 12.62
C GLU A 208 -4.03 -24.56 13.77
N LEU A 209 -5.25 -25.02 13.46
CA LEU A 209 -6.26 -25.57 14.40
C LEU A 209 -6.03 -27.08 14.64
#